data_AF-A0A1Q9E284-F1
#
_entry.id   AF-A0A1Q9E284-F1
#
_cell.length_a   1.000
_cell.length_b   1.000
_cell.length_c   1.000
_cell.angle_alpha   90.00
_cell.angle_beta   90.00
_cell.angle_gamma   90.00
#
_symmetry.space_group_name_H-M   'P 1'
#
loop_
_entity.id
_entity.type
_entity.pdbx_description
1 polymer ?
#
loop_
_entity_poly.entity_id
_entity_poly.type
_entity_poly.pdbx_seq_one_letter_code
_entity_poly.pdbx_strand_id
1 'polypeptide(L)' 'MKAPSSEVPVAGTEGYLKAEVTCGGVSTDELSDETMECKKHPGLYFIGEAVDVTGWLGGYNFQWAWASGFAAGSVC' A
#
# COMPACT_ATOMS: atom_id res chain seq x y z
N MET A 1 -31.78 12.37 29.82
CA MET A 1 -32.27 11.84 28.52
C MET A 1 -31.08 11.73 27.59
N LYS A 2 -30.74 10.54 27.11
CA LYS A 2 -29.65 10.30 26.16
C LYS A 2 -30.23 10.46 24.74
N ALA A 3 -29.57 11.23 23.87
CA ALA A 3 -30.02 11.37 22.49
C ALA A 3 -30.08 9.98 21.81
N PRO A 4 -31.07 9.72 20.93
CA PRO A 4 -31.15 8.45 20.22
C PRO A 4 -29.90 8.27 19.35
N SER A 5 -29.25 7.11 19.45
CA SER A 5 -28.16 6.73 18.55
C SER A 5 -28.71 6.60 17.14
N SER A 6 -28.28 7.48 16.23
CA SER A 6 -28.61 7.40 14.81
C SER A 6 -27.72 6.35 14.15
N GLU A 7 -28.07 5.09 14.29
CA GLU A 7 -27.38 3.99 13.60
C GLU A 7 -27.77 4.00 12.12
N VAL A 8 -26.78 4.07 11.24
CA VAL A 8 -26.96 4.02 9.78
C VAL A 8 -26.37 2.70 9.29
N PRO A 9 -27.16 1.80 8.68
CA PRO A 9 -26.64 0.54 8.16
C PRO A 9 -25.74 0.80 6.94
N VAL A 10 -24.51 0.28 6.97
CA VAL A 10 -23.54 0.37 5.87
C VAL A 10 -23.65 -0.88 5.00
N ALA A 11 -23.93 -0.70 3.70
CA ALA A 11 -24.17 -1.80 2.76
C ALA A 11 -22.89 -2.38 2.12
N GLY A 12 -21.74 -1.69 2.22
CA GLY A 12 -20.47 -2.13 1.64
C GLY A 12 -19.63 -0.96 1.14
N THR A 13 -18.64 -1.26 0.28
CA THR A 13 -17.81 -0.25 -0.40
C THR A 13 -18.17 -0.16 -1.89
N GLU A 14 -17.85 0.97 -2.51
CA GLU A 14 -18.09 1.21 -3.94
C GLU A 14 -17.17 0.40 -4.88
N GLY A 15 -16.16 -0.28 -4.32
CA GLY A 15 -15.22 -1.10 -5.06
C GLY A 15 -14.16 -0.31 -5.84
N TYR A 16 -13.35 -1.05 -6.61
CA TYR A 16 -12.12 -0.54 -7.24
C TYR A 16 -12.33 0.61 -8.23
N LEU A 17 -13.49 0.71 -8.87
CA LEU A 17 -13.77 1.80 -9.83
C LEU A 17 -13.80 3.18 -9.16
N LYS A 18 -13.97 3.23 -7.83
CA LYS A 18 -13.97 4.47 -7.04
C LYS A 18 -12.90 4.49 -5.94
N ALA A 19 -12.13 3.41 -5.77
CA ALA A 19 -11.10 3.35 -4.76
C ALA A 19 -9.89 4.19 -5.18
N GLU A 20 -9.29 4.93 -4.25
CA GLU A 20 -8.09 5.73 -4.50
C GLU A 20 -6.79 4.94 -4.31
N VAL A 21 -6.84 3.83 -3.58
CA VAL A 21 -5.70 2.94 -3.32
C VAL A 21 -6.17 1.50 -3.09
N THR A 22 -5.28 0.55 -3.37
CA THR A 22 -5.45 -0.87 -3.11
C THR A 22 -4.81 -1.27 -1.78
N CYS A 23 -5.57 -1.96 -0.91
CA CYS A 23 -5.01 -2.71 0.21
C CYS A 23 -4.59 -4.11 -0.23
N GLY A 24 -3.47 -4.62 0.29
CA GLY A 24 -2.86 -5.88 -0.16
C GLY A 24 -1.76 -5.65 -1.20
N GLY A 25 -1.22 -6.74 -1.75
CA GLY A 25 -0.20 -6.67 -2.80
C GLY A 25 0.82 -7.80 -2.68
N VAL A 26 2.02 -7.58 -3.24
CA VAL A 26 3.18 -8.45 -3.02
C VAL A 26 3.58 -8.38 -1.55
N SER A 27 3.69 -9.55 -0.92
CA SER A 27 4.05 -9.65 0.50
C SER A 27 5.42 -9.02 0.76
N THR A 28 5.47 -8.11 1.73
CA THR A 28 6.71 -7.46 2.18
C THR A 28 7.70 -8.47 2.77
N ASP A 29 7.23 -9.61 3.28
CA ASP A 29 8.11 -10.70 3.76
C ASP A 29 8.95 -11.33 2.64
N GLU A 30 8.53 -11.20 1.38
CA GLU A 30 9.27 -11.71 0.23
C GLU A 30 10.27 -10.71 -0.36
N LEU A 31 10.31 -9.49 0.17
CA LEU A 31 11.16 -8.40 -0.32
C LEU A 31 12.22 -8.02 0.71
N SER A 32 13.39 -7.63 0.23
CA SER A 32 14.39 -6.91 1.02
C SER A 32 13.80 -5.58 1.52
N ASP A 33 13.91 -5.31 2.81
CA ASP A 33 13.45 -4.09 3.47
C ASP A 33 14.33 -2.86 3.13
N GLU A 34 15.57 -3.10 2.71
CA GLU A 34 16.51 -2.05 2.30
C GLU A 34 16.47 -1.77 0.79
N THR A 35 16.37 -2.82 -0.03
CA THR A 35 16.58 -2.72 -1.48
C THR A 35 15.33 -2.95 -2.31
N MET A 36 14.25 -3.44 -1.71
CA MET A 36 13.01 -3.86 -2.40
C MET A 36 13.20 -5.02 -3.42
N GLU A 37 14.36 -5.68 -3.40
CA GLU A 37 14.63 -6.86 -4.23
C GLU A 37 13.87 -8.09 -3.73
N CYS A 38 13.37 -8.90 -4.64
CA CYS A 38 12.72 -10.17 -4.33
C CYS A 38 13.73 -11.19 -3.78
N LYS A 39 13.51 -11.67 -2.56
CA LYS A 39 14.37 -12.65 -1.89
C LYS A 39 14.53 -13.96 -2.68
N LYS A 40 13.53 -14.34 -3.48
CA LYS A 40 13.51 -15.58 -4.26
C LYS A 40 14.07 -15.44 -5.67
N HIS A 41 14.08 -14.22 -6.22
CA HIS A 41 14.44 -13.95 -7.62
C HIS A 41 15.39 -12.75 -7.68
N PRO A 42 16.71 -12.97 -7.61
CA PRO A 42 17.69 -11.89 -7.73
C PRO A 42 17.53 -11.12 -9.03
N GLY A 43 17.63 -9.79 -8.96
CA GLY A 43 17.42 -8.86 -10.06
C GLY A 43 15.95 -8.46 -10.31
N LEU A 44 14.99 -9.04 -9.58
CA LEU A 44 13.57 -8.65 -9.65
C LEU A 44 13.20 -7.75 -8.46
N TYR A 45 12.56 -6.63 -8.73
CA TYR A 45 12.19 -5.62 -7.73
C TYR A 45 10.70 -5.30 -7.79
N PHE A 46 10.10 -5.00 -6.64
CA PHE A 46 8.72 -4.52 -6.53
C PHE A 46 8.69 -3.25 -5.70
N ILE A 47 7.99 -2.22 -6.19
CA ILE A 47 7.93 -0.90 -5.54
C ILE A 47 6.51 -0.33 -5.59
N GLY A 48 6.26 0.71 -4.79
CA GLY A 48 5.01 1.44 -4.79
C GLY A 48 3.79 0.60 -4.41
N GLU A 49 2.64 0.94 -4.99
CA GLU A 49 1.33 0.38 -4.63
C GLU A 49 1.16 -1.11 -4.96
N ALA A 50 2.05 -1.70 -5.77
CA ALA A 50 2.02 -3.14 -6.02
C ALA A 50 2.43 -3.96 -4.79
N VAL A 51 3.15 -3.35 -3.85
CA VAL A 51 3.60 -3.97 -2.59
C VAL A 51 2.49 -3.82 -1.55
N ASP A 52 2.36 -4.79 -0.65
CA ASP A 52 1.41 -4.79 0.46
C ASP A 52 1.77 -3.73 1.54
N VAL A 53 1.65 -2.46 1.15
CA VAL A 53 1.86 -1.27 1.96
C VAL A 53 0.84 -0.22 1.53
N THR A 54 -0.06 0.13 2.45
CA THR A 54 -1.12 1.12 2.18
C THR A 54 -1.04 2.27 3.18
N GLY A 55 -0.82 3.47 2.68
CA GLY A 55 -0.81 4.70 3.46
C GLY A 55 -2.20 5.30 3.66
N TRP A 56 -2.33 6.15 4.66
CA TRP A 56 -3.52 6.97 4.85
C TRP A 56 -3.71 8.00 3.72
N LEU A 57 -4.91 8.57 3.64
CA LEU A 57 -5.15 9.71 2.75
C LEU A 57 -4.30 10.91 3.16
N GLY A 58 -3.86 11.69 2.17
CA GLY A 58 -3.02 12.88 2.41
C GLY A 58 -1.56 12.74 1.96
N GLY A 59 -1.29 11.94 0.93
CA GLY A 59 0.02 11.89 0.27
C GLY A 59 0.96 10.77 0.72
N TYR A 60 0.57 9.94 1.69
CA TYR A 60 1.39 8.84 2.20
C TYR A 60 1.67 7.77 1.13
N ASN A 61 0.70 7.46 0.27
CA ASN A 61 0.91 6.50 -0.84
C ASN A 61 1.92 7.03 -1.87
N PHE A 62 1.91 8.33 -2.15
CA PHE A 62 2.94 8.95 -2.99
C PHE A 62 4.30 8.91 -2.31
N GLN A 63 4.38 9.28 -1.02
CA GLN A 63 5.63 9.20 -0.26
C GLN A 63 6.21 7.79 -0.28
N TRP A 64 5.38 6.76 -0.13
CA TRP A 64 5.78 5.36 -0.24
C TRP A 64 6.30 5.01 -1.63
N ALA A 65 5.60 5.42 -2.69
CA ALA A 65 6.04 5.20 -4.07
C ALA A 65 7.43 5.83 -4.33
N TRP A 66 7.67 7.05 -3.83
CA TRP A 66 8.97 7.72 -3.96
C TRP A 66 10.07 7.01 -3.18
N ALA A 67 9.81 6.69 -1.91
CA ALA A 67 10.81 6.08 -1.03
C ALA A 67 11.22 4.67 -1.50
N SER A 68 10.24 3.82 -1.83
CA SER A 68 10.51 2.46 -2.34
C SER A 68 11.20 2.47 -3.70
N GLY A 69 10.79 3.38 -4.60
CA GLY A 69 11.46 3.57 -5.89
C GLY A 69 12.92 4.02 -5.73
N PHE A 70 13.18 4.95 -4.81
CA PHE A 70 14.54 5.40 -4.50
C PHE A 70 15.40 4.26 -3.94
N ALA A 71 14.86 3.48 -3.01
CA ALA A 71 15.55 2.33 -2.41
C ALA A 71 15.96 1.30 -3.48
N ALA A 72 15.03 0.90 -4.35
CA ALA A 72 15.32 -0.03 -5.45
C ALA A 72 16.34 0.53 -6.46
N GLY A 73 16.27 1.84 -6.75
CA GLY A 73 17.16 2.50 -7.71
C GLY A 73 18.55 2.85 -7.15
N SER A 74 18.76 2.76 -5.84
CA SER A 74 20.03 3.12 -5.19
C SER A 74 21.00 1.95 -5.04
N VAL A 75 20.60 0.76 -5.48
CA VAL A 75 21.45 -0.44 -5.50
C VAL A 75 22.40 -0.33 -6.69
N CYS A 76 23.53 0.35 -6.49
CA CYS A 76 24.66 0.42 -7.41
C CYS A 76 25.83 -0.41 -6.90
#